data_AF-A0A7C5JBM5-F1
#
_entry.id   AF-A0A7C5JBM5-F1
#
_cell.length_a   1.000
_cell.length_b   1.000
_cell.length_c   1.000
_cell.angle_alpha   90.00
_cell.angle_beta   90.00
_cell.angle_gamma   90.00
#
_symmetry.space_group_name_H-M   'P 1'
#
loop_
_entity.id
_entity.type
_entity.pdbx_description
1 polymer ?
#
loop_
_entity_poly.entity_id
_entity_poly.type
_entity_poly.pdbx_seq_one_letter_code
_entity_poly.pdbx_strand_id
1 'polypeptide(L)'
;RFPRVVRDLARSLKKEVSLEMQGEETDLDKNLVEALADPLVHLVRNAVDHGIESPEDRVKAGKPRTGTVVLSAEQEGDHIALTIQDDGKGMDPDVLRKAAVSKGLMDEEAAARLEDRDCYNLIFAPGFSTKAEISDVSGRGVGMDVVKTRIEQLNGTVVIDSELGRGSIINIQVPLTLAIMPTLMVMLEDQIFALPLASVNEIFHLDLTRTNVVDGQLVVVVRDKALPLFYLRRWLVAGAGYEELPKEGHVVVVSIGAQRVGFVVDQLIGQEEVVIKPLGALLHGMKGLAGATITGDGRISLILDIPGLMQSYARRL
;
A
#
# COMPACT_ATOMS: atom_id res chain seq x y z
N ARG A 1 20.62 11.71 -5.19
CA ARG A 1 19.98 11.19 -6.42
C ARG A 1 19.13 12.27 -7.13
N PHE A 2 18.28 12.99 -6.39
CA PHE A 2 17.31 13.97 -6.91
C PHE A 2 17.88 15.11 -7.78
N PRO A 3 19.00 15.79 -7.41
CA PRO A 3 19.49 16.93 -8.18
C PRO A 3 19.85 16.59 -9.64
N ARG A 4 20.35 15.38 -9.87
CA ARG A 4 20.68 14.89 -11.21
C ARG A 4 19.42 14.65 -12.05
N VAL A 5 18.41 13.98 -11.47
CA VAL A 5 17.15 13.67 -12.17
C VAL A 5 16.42 14.94 -12.57
N VAL A 6 16.32 15.91 -11.67
CA VAL A 6 15.67 17.21 -11.96
C VAL A 6 16.41 17.95 -13.06
N ARG A 7 17.74 18.01 -12.99
CA ARG A 7 18.56 18.70 -14.00
C ARG A 7 18.41 18.07 -15.40
N ASP A 8 18.47 16.75 -15.49
CA ASP A 8 18.35 16.03 -16.77
C ASP A 8 16.95 16.23 -17.39
N LEU A 9 15.90 16.24 -16.56
CA LEU A 9 14.52 16.45 -16.98
C LEU A 9 14.21 17.90 -17.36
N ALA A 10 14.70 18.87 -16.59
CA ALA A 10 14.57 20.29 -16.90
C ALA A 10 15.19 20.60 -18.27
N ARG A 11 16.37 19.99 -18.56
CA ARG A 11 17.03 20.13 -19.86
C ARG A 11 16.23 19.50 -21.00
N SER A 12 15.66 18.32 -20.82
CA SER A 12 14.88 17.66 -21.89
C SER A 12 13.58 18.39 -22.19
N LEU A 13 12.94 18.97 -21.18
CA LEU A 13 11.70 19.75 -21.30
C LEU A 13 11.92 21.23 -21.61
N LYS A 14 13.18 21.68 -21.72
CA LYS A 14 13.57 23.09 -21.92
C LYS A 14 12.98 24.03 -20.87
N LYS A 15 12.96 23.58 -19.61
CA LYS A 15 12.53 24.37 -18.45
C LYS A 15 13.73 24.79 -17.60
N GLU A 16 13.59 25.90 -16.88
CA GLU A 16 14.58 26.37 -15.92
C GLU A 16 14.07 26.07 -14.51
N VAL A 17 14.71 25.16 -13.79
CA VAL A 17 14.24 24.69 -12.47
C VAL A 17 15.39 24.61 -11.47
N SER A 18 15.15 25.11 -10.27
CA SER A 18 15.99 24.92 -9.07
C SER A 18 15.38 23.86 -8.17
N LEU A 19 16.19 22.94 -7.66
CA LEU A 19 15.80 21.98 -6.62
C LEU A 19 16.44 22.40 -5.30
N GLU A 20 15.62 22.66 -4.30
CA GLU A 20 16.04 22.93 -2.94
C GLU A 20 15.73 21.71 -2.06
N MET A 21 16.69 21.31 -1.22
CA MET A 21 16.52 20.20 -0.28
C MET A 21 16.65 20.75 1.13
N GLN A 22 15.72 20.39 2.01
CA GLN A 22 15.65 20.84 3.39
C GLN A 22 15.51 19.63 4.32
N GLY A 23 16.13 19.66 5.49
CA GLY A 23 16.10 18.54 6.43
C GLY A 23 16.87 17.31 5.95
N GLU A 24 17.99 17.52 5.25
CA GLU A 24 18.88 16.44 4.78
C GLU A 24 19.49 15.64 5.96
N GLU A 25 19.50 16.24 7.14
CA GLU A 25 19.95 15.68 8.41
C GLU A 25 18.92 14.78 9.11
N THR A 26 17.69 14.68 8.59
CA THR A 26 16.63 13.88 9.21
C THR A 26 17.01 12.39 9.16
N ASP A 27 17.08 11.76 10.33
CA ASP A 27 17.38 10.33 10.45
C ASP A 27 16.18 9.48 10.00
N LEU A 28 16.37 8.68 8.96
CA LEU A 28 15.37 7.77 8.41
C LEU A 28 15.90 6.33 8.41
N ASP A 29 15.01 5.36 8.70
CA ASP A 29 15.35 3.94 8.56
C ASP A 29 15.74 3.62 7.10
N LYS A 30 16.78 2.79 6.93
CA LYS A 30 17.30 2.45 5.60
C LYS A 30 16.25 1.82 4.70
N ASN A 31 15.37 0.97 5.23
CA ASN A 31 14.33 0.33 4.43
C ASN A 31 13.26 1.35 4.00
N LEU A 32 12.95 2.31 4.87
CA LEU A 32 12.04 3.41 4.55
C LEU A 32 12.61 4.27 3.41
N VAL A 33 13.90 4.61 3.46
CA VAL A 33 14.60 5.32 2.38
C VAL A 33 14.54 4.55 1.06
N GLU A 34 14.83 3.25 1.08
CA GLU A 34 14.80 2.40 -0.13
C GLU A 34 13.39 2.30 -0.72
N ALA A 35 12.37 2.16 0.14
CA ALA A 35 10.98 2.05 -0.29
C ALA A 35 10.42 3.37 -0.87
N LEU A 36 10.80 4.52 -0.29
CA LEU A 36 10.33 5.84 -0.71
C LEU A 36 11.12 6.45 -1.86
N ALA A 37 12.33 5.96 -2.15
CA ALA A 37 13.21 6.55 -3.15
C ALA A 37 12.56 6.68 -4.54
N ASP A 38 11.85 5.65 -5.01
CA ASP A 38 11.18 5.68 -6.31
C ASP A 38 9.88 6.51 -6.32
N PRO A 39 8.97 6.38 -5.33
CA PRO A 39 7.85 7.30 -5.14
C PRO A 39 8.24 8.78 -5.18
N LEU A 40 9.24 9.18 -4.38
CA LEU A 40 9.68 10.57 -4.32
C LEU A 40 10.25 11.05 -5.65
N VAL A 41 11.03 10.21 -6.35
CA VAL A 41 11.55 10.57 -7.68
C VAL A 41 10.41 10.80 -8.68
N HIS A 42 9.33 10.02 -8.60
CA HIS A 42 8.17 10.18 -9.46
C HIS A 42 7.43 11.49 -9.16
N LEU A 43 7.19 11.80 -7.89
CA LEU A 43 6.52 13.03 -7.48
C LEU A 43 7.32 14.28 -7.88
N VAL A 44 8.64 14.29 -7.65
CA VAL A 44 9.53 15.37 -8.08
C VAL A 44 9.53 15.50 -9.61
N ARG A 45 9.49 14.39 -10.35
CA ARG A 45 9.35 14.43 -11.82
C ARG A 45 8.03 15.08 -12.24
N ASN A 46 6.93 14.77 -11.57
CA ASN A 46 5.61 15.34 -11.90
C ASN A 46 5.56 16.84 -11.60
N ALA A 47 6.17 17.28 -10.51
CA ALA A 47 6.34 18.71 -10.22
C ALA A 47 7.06 19.42 -11.38
N VAL A 48 8.14 18.83 -11.92
CA VAL A 48 8.90 19.42 -13.02
C VAL A 48 8.20 19.31 -14.39
N ASP A 49 7.58 18.17 -14.71
CA ASP A 49 6.93 17.95 -16.01
C ASP A 49 5.58 18.68 -16.11
N HIS A 50 4.77 18.62 -15.06
CA HIS A 50 3.40 19.11 -15.09
C HIS A 50 3.17 20.38 -14.26
N GLY A 51 3.85 20.53 -13.13
CA GLY A 51 3.74 21.70 -12.26
C GLY A 51 4.41 22.94 -12.87
N ILE A 52 5.73 22.89 -13.04
CA ILE A 52 6.53 24.03 -13.51
C ILE A 52 6.24 24.35 -14.98
N GLU A 53 5.95 25.61 -15.28
CA GLU A 53 5.66 26.10 -16.63
C GLU A 53 6.94 26.37 -17.44
N SER A 54 6.80 26.71 -18.72
CA SER A 54 7.94 27.16 -19.52
C SER A 54 8.47 28.50 -18.98
N PRO A 55 9.78 28.81 -19.12
CA PRO A 55 10.33 30.07 -18.68
C PRO A 55 9.58 31.29 -19.26
N GLU A 56 9.12 31.19 -20.50
CA GLU A 56 8.36 32.23 -21.18
C GLU A 56 6.96 32.41 -20.58
N ASP A 57 6.26 31.32 -20.27
CA ASP A 57 4.92 31.39 -19.68
C ASP A 57 4.96 31.85 -18.22
N ARG A 58 6.03 31.52 -17.48
CA ARG A 58 6.26 32.04 -16.12
C ARG A 58 6.40 33.55 -16.11
N VAL A 59 7.21 34.10 -17.02
CA VAL A 59 7.39 35.56 -17.14
C VAL A 59 6.07 36.24 -17.53
N LYS A 60 5.27 35.65 -18.43
CA LYS A 60 3.94 36.18 -18.77
C LYS A 60 2.98 36.18 -17.58
N ALA A 61 3.08 35.17 -16.72
CA ALA A 61 2.31 35.06 -15.48
C ALA A 61 2.85 35.94 -14.33
N GLY A 62 3.93 36.70 -14.54
CA GLY A 62 4.54 37.57 -13.52
C GLY A 62 5.40 36.82 -12.50
N LYS A 63 5.79 35.58 -12.79
CA LYS A 63 6.57 34.70 -11.91
C LYS A 63 8.06 34.74 -12.27
N PRO A 64 8.96 34.37 -11.33
CA PRO A 64 10.38 34.22 -11.63
C PRO A 64 10.60 33.24 -12.78
N ARG A 65 11.57 33.55 -13.67
CA ARG A 65 11.86 32.73 -14.85
C ARG A 65 12.24 31.30 -14.49
N THR A 66 13.07 31.13 -13.45
CA THR A 66 13.40 29.84 -12.85
C THR A 66 12.28 29.42 -11.91
N GLY A 67 11.74 28.22 -12.10
CA GLY A 67 10.82 27.60 -11.14
C GLY A 67 11.57 26.94 -9.99
N THR A 68 10.93 26.82 -8.84
CA THR A 68 11.49 26.20 -7.64
C THR A 68 10.69 24.98 -7.26
N VAL A 69 11.40 23.88 -7.02
CA VAL A 69 10.87 22.68 -6.38
C VAL A 69 11.62 22.49 -5.06
N VAL A 70 10.89 22.40 -3.97
CA VAL A 70 11.42 22.15 -2.62
C VAL A 70 11.08 20.72 -2.22
N LEU A 71 12.07 19.97 -1.76
CA LEU A 71 11.89 18.68 -1.11
C LEU A 71 12.36 18.83 0.34
N SER A 72 11.43 18.76 1.29
CA SER A 72 11.75 18.79 2.73
C SER A 72 11.45 17.46 3.40
N ALA A 73 12.21 17.17 4.45
CA ALA A 73 11.96 16.08 5.39
C ALA A 73 12.05 16.63 6.81
N GLU A 74 11.08 16.31 7.66
CA GLU A 74 11.08 16.69 9.07
C GLU A 74 10.49 15.55 9.91
N GLN A 75 11.00 15.38 11.12
CA GLN A 75 10.40 14.46 12.08
C GLN A 75 9.33 15.18 12.91
N GLU A 76 8.08 14.75 12.76
CA GLU A 76 6.93 15.23 13.53
C GLU A 76 6.45 14.13 14.47
N GLY A 77 6.95 14.13 15.71
CA GLY A 77 6.58 13.12 16.71
C GLY A 77 7.08 11.72 16.34
N ASP A 78 6.15 10.78 16.14
CA ASP A 78 6.38 9.39 15.74
C ASP A 78 6.28 9.17 14.22
N HIS A 79 6.13 10.25 13.45
CA HIS A 79 6.09 10.23 12.00
C HIS A 79 7.24 11.06 11.40
N ILE A 80 7.61 10.71 10.18
CA ILE A 80 8.39 11.57 9.29
C ILE A 80 7.41 12.22 8.31
N ALA A 81 7.40 13.55 8.30
CA ALA A 81 6.73 14.38 7.33
C ALA A 81 7.70 14.68 6.17
N LEU A 82 7.29 14.32 4.95
CA LEU A 82 8.01 14.67 3.73
C LEU A 82 7.12 15.59 2.91
N THR A 83 7.67 16.71 2.45
CA THR A 83 6.91 17.67 1.64
C THR A 83 7.61 17.89 0.31
N ILE A 84 6.83 17.84 -0.77
CA ILE A 84 7.27 18.24 -2.10
C ILE A 84 6.42 19.44 -2.50
N GLN A 85 7.07 20.59 -2.63
CA GLN A 85 6.42 21.84 -3.00
C GLN A 85 6.96 22.32 -4.35
N ASP A 86 6.08 22.77 -5.23
CA ASP A 86 6.44 23.47 -6.45
C ASP A 86 5.74 24.83 -6.52
N ASP A 87 6.40 25.79 -7.14
CA ASP A 87 5.83 27.12 -7.42
C ASP A 87 5.24 27.20 -8.84
N GLY A 88 4.73 26.09 -9.37
CA GLY A 88 4.23 25.93 -10.72
C GLY A 88 2.82 26.49 -10.92
N LYS A 89 2.14 26.03 -11.97
CA LYS A 89 0.80 26.53 -12.32
C LYS A 89 -0.32 26.06 -11.40
N GLY A 90 -0.03 25.14 -10.48
CA GLY A 90 -1.03 24.47 -9.66
C GLY A 90 -1.97 23.55 -10.45
N MET A 91 -2.98 23.02 -9.78
CA MET A 91 -3.96 22.10 -10.31
C MET A 91 -5.32 22.79 -10.44
N ASP A 92 -5.99 22.57 -11.58
CA ASP A 92 -7.34 23.07 -11.84
C ASP A 92 -8.37 21.99 -11.42
N PRO A 93 -9.16 22.23 -10.36
CA PRO A 93 -10.16 21.28 -9.88
C PRO A 93 -11.21 20.92 -10.94
N ASP A 94 -11.61 21.89 -11.76
CA ASP A 94 -12.66 21.68 -12.77
C ASP A 94 -12.17 20.82 -13.92
N VAL A 95 -10.89 20.95 -14.30
CA VAL A 95 -10.26 20.04 -15.27
C VAL A 95 -10.20 18.63 -14.70
N LEU A 96 -9.88 18.47 -13.41
CA LEU A 96 -9.83 17.16 -12.77
C LEU A 96 -11.22 16.51 -12.65
N ARG A 97 -12.25 17.28 -12.27
CA ARG A 97 -13.66 16.82 -12.26
C ARG A 97 -14.08 16.32 -13.64
N LYS A 98 -13.86 17.12 -14.69
CA LYS A 98 -14.20 16.75 -16.08
C LYS A 98 -13.43 15.52 -16.55
N ALA A 99 -12.15 15.42 -16.18
CA ALA A 99 -11.34 14.24 -16.49
C ALA A 99 -11.87 12.97 -15.79
N ALA A 100 -12.31 13.07 -14.53
CA ALA A 100 -12.88 11.95 -13.79
C ALA A 100 -14.19 11.45 -14.42
N VAL A 101 -15.09 12.38 -14.78
CA VAL A 101 -16.36 12.06 -15.44
C VAL A 101 -16.12 11.41 -16.81
N SER A 102 -15.30 12.03 -17.66
CA SER A 102 -15.04 11.52 -19.02
C SER A 102 -14.38 10.13 -19.03
N LYS A 103 -13.67 9.76 -17.96
CA LYS A 103 -13.07 8.43 -17.78
C LYS A 103 -14.00 7.43 -17.07
N GLY A 104 -15.23 7.82 -16.73
CA GLY A 104 -16.21 6.95 -16.09
C GLY A 104 -15.87 6.57 -14.65
N LEU A 105 -15.02 7.35 -13.97
CA LEU A 105 -14.70 7.11 -12.56
C LEU A 105 -15.83 7.53 -11.62
N MET A 106 -16.68 8.47 -12.06
CA MET A 106 -17.86 8.95 -11.34
C MET A 106 -18.82 9.65 -12.30
N ASP A 107 -20.06 9.85 -11.85
CA ASP A 107 -21.06 10.65 -12.58
C ASP A 107 -20.87 12.17 -12.34
N GLU A 108 -21.52 12.98 -13.18
CA GLU A 108 -21.43 14.44 -13.13
C GLU A 108 -21.94 15.01 -11.80
N GLU A 109 -22.98 14.42 -11.22
CA GLU A 109 -23.55 14.89 -9.96
C GLU A 109 -22.61 14.65 -8.79
N ALA A 110 -21.93 13.50 -8.75
CA ALA A 110 -20.90 13.17 -7.77
C ALA A 110 -19.68 14.07 -7.92
N ALA A 111 -19.22 14.30 -9.16
CA ALA A 111 -18.09 15.20 -9.42
C ALA A 111 -18.39 16.65 -9.01
N ALA A 112 -19.62 17.12 -9.21
CA ALA A 112 -20.04 18.48 -8.82
C ALA A 112 -20.14 18.68 -7.29
N ARG A 113 -20.28 17.59 -6.53
CA ARG A 113 -20.32 17.62 -5.05
C ARG A 113 -18.93 17.59 -4.40
N LEU A 114 -17.87 17.31 -5.16
CA LEU A 114 -16.52 17.26 -4.61
C LEU A 114 -16.04 18.66 -4.26
N GLU A 115 -15.47 18.82 -3.07
CA GLU A 115 -14.68 19.99 -2.75
C GLU A 115 -13.39 20.02 -3.59
N ASP A 116 -12.81 21.20 -3.78
CA ASP A 116 -11.60 21.35 -4.61
C ASP A 116 -10.43 20.49 -4.09
N ARG A 117 -10.31 20.37 -2.77
CA ARG A 117 -9.29 19.53 -2.12
C ARG A 117 -9.46 18.04 -2.45
N ASP A 118 -10.70 17.55 -2.47
CA ASP A 118 -10.98 16.16 -2.84
C ASP A 118 -10.73 15.91 -4.33
N CYS A 119 -10.86 16.94 -5.16
CA CYS A 119 -10.58 16.86 -6.58
C CYS A 119 -9.09 16.59 -6.85
N TYR A 120 -8.17 17.13 -6.04
CA TYR A 120 -6.74 16.83 -6.17
C TYR A 120 -6.42 15.36 -5.88
N ASN A 121 -7.16 14.72 -4.98
CA ASN A 121 -7.00 13.30 -4.68
C ASN A 121 -7.39 12.38 -5.84
N LEU A 122 -8.15 12.87 -6.83
CA LEU A 122 -8.52 12.11 -8.03
C LEU A 122 -7.30 11.68 -8.84
N ILE A 123 -6.17 12.41 -8.74
CA ILE A 123 -4.95 12.04 -9.47
C ILE A 123 -4.40 10.69 -9.03
N PHE A 124 -4.74 10.24 -7.83
CA PHE A 124 -4.34 8.93 -7.31
C PHE A 124 -5.30 7.79 -7.72
N ALA A 125 -6.39 8.08 -8.43
CA ALA A 125 -7.30 7.04 -8.87
C ALA A 125 -6.63 6.14 -9.94
N PRO A 126 -6.88 4.82 -9.91
CA PRO A 126 -6.29 3.90 -10.88
C PRO A 126 -6.57 4.32 -12.33
N GLY A 127 -5.53 4.40 -13.15
CA GLY A 127 -5.65 4.81 -14.55
C GLY A 127 -6.00 6.29 -14.78
N PHE A 128 -5.98 7.12 -13.73
CA PHE A 128 -6.19 8.56 -13.86
C PHE A 128 -4.96 9.23 -14.48
N SER A 129 -5.19 9.97 -15.57
CA SER A 129 -4.21 10.84 -16.19
C SER A 129 -4.93 11.93 -16.99
N THR A 130 -4.46 13.16 -16.90
CA THR A 130 -5.04 14.30 -17.63
C THR A 130 -4.59 14.36 -19.10
N LYS A 131 -3.66 13.51 -19.53
CA LYS A 131 -3.22 13.45 -20.95
C LYS A 131 -4.22 12.65 -21.79
N ALA A 132 -4.54 13.20 -22.97
CA ALA A 132 -5.39 12.54 -23.98
C ALA A 132 -4.68 11.38 -24.69
N GLU A 133 -3.34 11.39 -24.74
CA GLU A 133 -2.51 10.33 -25.32
C GLU A 133 -1.68 9.63 -24.25
N ILE A 134 -1.59 8.30 -24.36
CA ILE A 134 -0.68 7.47 -23.57
C ILE A 134 0.74 7.79 -24.05
N SER A 135 1.47 8.67 -23.37
CA SER A 135 2.84 8.99 -23.77
C SER A 135 3.78 7.82 -23.43
N ASP A 136 4.50 7.31 -24.44
CA ASP A 136 5.46 6.19 -24.38
C ASP A 136 6.66 6.38 -23.41
N VAL A 137 6.78 7.52 -22.74
CA VAL A 137 7.85 7.78 -21.77
C VAL A 137 7.56 7.17 -20.39
N SER A 138 6.34 6.67 -20.14
CA SER A 138 5.95 5.97 -18.89
C SER A 138 5.86 4.45 -19.03
N GLY A 139 6.64 3.84 -19.93
CA GLY A 139 6.70 2.40 -20.25
C GLY A 139 7.08 1.42 -19.12
N ARG A 140 6.87 1.78 -17.84
CA ARG A 140 6.90 0.87 -16.69
C ARG A 140 5.66 0.98 -15.78
N GLY A 141 4.61 1.70 -16.19
CA GLY A 141 3.34 1.69 -15.46
C GLY A 141 3.42 2.25 -14.04
N VAL A 142 4.17 3.33 -13.83
CA VAL A 142 4.16 4.04 -12.53
C VAL A 142 3.24 5.25 -12.69
N GLY A 143 1.96 5.05 -12.41
CA GLY A 143 1.00 6.14 -12.22
C GLY A 143 1.06 6.67 -10.79
N MET A 144 0.33 7.74 -10.54
CA MET A 144 0.17 8.31 -9.21
C MET A 144 -0.54 7.34 -8.25
N ASP A 145 -1.40 6.46 -8.78
CA ASP A 145 -2.01 5.33 -8.08
C ASP A 145 -0.96 4.36 -7.46
N VAL A 146 0.11 4.06 -8.21
CA VAL A 146 1.23 3.23 -7.72
C VAL A 146 2.00 3.95 -6.61
N VAL A 147 2.18 5.26 -6.73
CA VAL A 147 2.83 6.07 -5.68
C VAL A 147 2.01 6.02 -4.39
N LYS A 148 0.70 6.28 -4.46
CA LYS A 148 -0.20 6.21 -3.30
C LYS A 148 -0.19 4.82 -2.66
N THR A 149 -0.33 3.77 -3.46
CA THR A 149 -0.33 2.38 -2.98
C THR A 149 0.96 2.05 -2.23
N ARG A 150 2.13 2.50 -2.73
CA ARG A 150 3.41 2.26 -2.06
C ARG A 150 3.54 3.01 -0.74
N ILE A 151 3.01 4.23 -0.65
CA ILE A 151 3.00 5.01 0.60
C ILE A 151 2.06 4.35 1.62
N GLU A 152 0.87 3.92 1.20
CA GLU A 152 -0.10 3.23 2.06
C GLU A 152 0.43 1.87 2.57
N GLN A 153 1.20 1.13 1.75
CA GLN A 153 1.88 -0.10 2.16
C GLN A 153 2.92 0.10 3.27
N LEU A 154 3.41 1.32 3.44
CA LEU A 154 4.31 1.71 4.52
C LEU A 154 3.54 2.26 5.74
N ASN A 155 2.22 2.05 5.79
CA ASN A 155 1.32 2.66 6.77
C ASN A 155 1.40 4.20 6.76
N GLY A 156 1.74 4.77 5.62
CA GLY A 156 1.81 6.21 5.42
C GLY A 156 0.55 6.78 4.77
N THR A 157 0.46 8.09 4.76
CA THR A 157 -0.59 8.87 4.09
C THR A 157 0.01 9.86 3.11
N VAL A 158 -0.70 10.15 2.03
CA VAL A 158 -0.34 11.21 1.08
C VAL A 158 -1.52 12.12 0.83
N VAL A 159 -1.29 13.43 0.89
CA VAL A 159 -2.29 14.48 0.70
C VAL A 159 -1.73 15.52 -0.26
N ILE A 160 -2.59 16.10 -1.08
CA ILE A 160 -2.23 17.16 -2.02
C ILE A 160 -3.05 18.39 -1.72
N ASP A 161 -2.36 19.52 -1.62
CA ASP A 161 -2.95 20.84 -1.60
C ASP A 161 -2.37 21.63 -2.78
N SER A 162 -3.22 22.31 -3.55
CA SER A 162 -2.78 23.07 -4.72
C SER A 162 -3.61 24.33 -4.87
N GLU A 163 -2.99 25.36 -5.43
CA GLU A 163 -3.67 26.61 -5.77
C GLU A 163 -3.27 27.03 -7.19
N LEU A 164 -4.28 27.30 -8.01
CA LEU A 164 -4.09 27.65 -9.41
C LEU A 164 -3.24 28.93 -9.53
N GLY A 165 -2.18 28.86 -10.35
CA GLY A 165 -1.19 29.91 -10.56
C GLY A 165 -0.10 30.00 -9.48
N ARG A 166 -0.28 29.39 -8.30
CA ARG A 166 0.69 29.45 -7.19
C ARG A 166 1.54 28.20 -7.04
N GLY A 167 1.00 27.03 -7.38
CA GLY A 167 1.74 25.77 -7.35
C GLY A 167 1.03 24.68 -6.57
N SER A 168 1.78 23.67 -6.14
CA SER A 168 1.24 22.52 -5.42
C SER A 168 2.16 22.12 -4.27
N ILE A 169 1.56 21.52 -3.24
CA ILE A 169 2.22 20.95 -2.08
C ILE A 169 1.71 19.52 -1.93
N ILE A 170 2.63 18.56 -1.91
CA ILE A 170 2.35 17.16 -1.65
C ILE A 170 2.94 16.81 -0.30
N ASN A 171 2.07 16.51 0.66
CA ASN A 171 2.44 16.13 2.01
C ASN A 171 2.36 14.60 2.15
N ILE A 172 3.45 13.99 2.59
CA ILE A 172 3.55 12.56 2.84
C ILE A 172 3.90 12.38 4.31
N GLN A 173 3.15 11.56 5.03
CA GLN A 173 3.48 11.18 6.39
C GLN A 173 3.71 9.68 6.42
N VAL A 174 4.84 9.26 7.00
CA VAL A 174 5.18 7.85 7.20
C VAL A 174 5.61 7.63 8.65
N PRO A 175 5.34 6.47 9.26
CA PRO A 175 5.87 6.15 10.60
C PRO A 175 7.41 6.19 10.62
N LEU A 176 7.98 6.64 11.74
CA LEU A 176 9.44 6.71 11.95
C LEU A 176 10.11 5.32 11.88
N THR A 177 9.40 4.28 12.29
CA THR A 177 9.87 2.89 12.31
C THR A 177 8.96 1.98 11.49
N LEU A 178 9.52 0.92 10.90
CA LEU A 178 8.71 -0.17 10.32
C LEU A 178 7.73 -0.71 11.36
N ALA A 179 6.48 -0.92 10.96
CA ALA A 179 5.39 -1.30 11.86
C ALA A 179 5.70 -2.62 12.59
N ILE A 180 5.76 -2.55 13.92
CA ILE A 180 5.73 -3.73 14.80
C ILE A 180 4.26 -4.14 14.91
N MET A 181 3.96 -5.40 14.59
CA MET A 181 2.62 -5.95 14.67
C MET A 181 2.59 -7.15 15.62
N PRO A 182 1.65 -7.21 16.56
CA PRO A 182 1.41 -8.42 17.34
C PRO A 182 0.81 -9.50 16.44
N THR A 183 1.43 -10.68 16.44
CA THR A 183 1.03 -11.82 15.61
C THR A 183 0.93 -13.10 16.43
N LEU A 184 0.05 -14.00 16.00
CA LEU A 184 0.03 -15.38 16.43
C LEU A 184 0.87 -16.20 15.44
N MET A 185 1.96 -16.77 15.94
CA MET A 185 2.86 -17.63 15.20
C MET A 185 2.33 -19.06 15.20
N VAL A 186 2.15 -19.61 14.00
CA VAL A 186 1.64 -20.98 13.80
C VAL A 186 2.61 -21.75 12.91
N MET A 187 2.67 -23.06 13.12
CA MET A 187 3.45 -23.97 12.30
C MET A 187 2.53 -24.79 11.40
N LEU A 188 2.90 -24.89 10.13
CA LEU A 188 2.33 -25.80 9.15
C LEU A 188 3.49 -26.65 8.63
N GLU A 189 3.50 -27.93 8.98
CA GLU A 189 4.61 -28.85 8.78
C GLU A 189 5.91 -28.32 9.41
N ASP A 190 6.88 -27.90 8.59
CA ASP A 190 8.17 -27.36 8.98
C ASP A 190 8.25 -25.83 8.78
N GLN A 191 7.17 -25.20 8.32
CA GLN A 191 7.11 -23.80 7.95
C GLN A 191 6.33 -22.97 8.98
N ILE A 192 6.83 -21.77 9.25
CA ILE A 192 6.24 -20.83 10.20
C ILE A 192 5.47 -19.74 9.44
N PHE A 193 4.24 -19.50 9.89
CA PHE A 193 3.37 -18.45 9.41
C PHE A 193 2.91 -17.57 10.57
N ALA A 194 2.66 -16.30 10.28
CA ALA A 194 2.19 -15.32 11.25
C ALA A 194 0.78 -14.85 10.89
N LEU A 195 -0.16 -14.98 11.82
CA LEU A 195 -1.51 -14.42 11.70
C LEU A 195 -1.57 -13.10 12.48
N PRO A 196 -2.11 -12.01 11.91
CA PRO A 196 -2.36 -10.78 12.67
C PRO A 196 -3.23 -11.07 13.89
N LEU A 197 -2.74 -10.78 15.09
CA LEU A 197 -3.45 -11.13 16.33
C LEU A 197 -4.81 -10.42 16.43
N ALA A 198 -4.92 -9.22 15.85
CA ALA A 198 -6.17 -8.46 15.75
C ALA A 198 -7.29 -9.20 15.01
N SER A 199 -6.96 -10.16 14.13
CA SER A 199 -7.95 -10.98 13.43
C SER A 199 -8.32 -12.24 14.20
N VAL A 200 -7.56 -12.63 15.23
CA VAL A 200 -7.76 -13.87 16.00
C VAL A 200 -8.71 -13.62 17.17
N ASN A 201 -9.79 -14.41 17.24
CA ASN A 201 -10.77 -14.31 18.32
C ASN A 201 -10.48 -15.27 19.47
N GLU A 202 -10.26 -16.54 19.15
CA GLU A 202 -10.03 -17.60 20.12
C GLU A 202 -9.29 -18.76 19.46
N ILE A 203 -8.65 -19.58 20.28
CA ILE A 203 -7.90 -20.75 19.84
C ILE A 203 -8.37 -21.94 20.66
N PHE A 204 -8.66 -23.06 20.01
CA PHE A 204 -9.04 -24.29 20.69
C PHE A 204 -8.35 -25.50 20.07
N HIS A 205 -8.13 -26.50 20.91
CA HIS A 205 -7.73 -27.82 20.45
C HIS A 205 -8.99 -28.61 20.12
N LEU A 206 -9.04 -29.22 18.93
CA LEU A 206 -10.21 -29.93 18.45
C LEU A 206 -9.85 -31.35 18.00
N ASP A 207 -10.64 -32.31 18.45
CA ASP A 207 -10.76 -33.61 17.81
C ASP A 207 -11.55 -33.44 16.51
N LEU A 208 -10.83 -33.49 15.39
CA LEU A 208 -11.34 -33.23 14.05
C LEU A 208 -12.16 -34.41 13.49
N THR A 209 -12.20 -35.54 14.20
CA THR A 209 -13.10 -36.66 13.86
C THR A 209 -14.57 -36.32 14.13
N ARG A 210 -14.84 -35.25 14.90
CA ARG A 210 -16.19 -34.78 15.25
C ARG A 210 -16.67 -33.62 14.36
N THR A 211 -16.18 -33.56 13.13
CA THR A 211 -16.58 -32.55 12.14
C THR A 211 -17.79 -33.02 11.35
N ASN A 212 -18.60 -32.06 10.88
CA ASN A 212 -19.70 -32.29 9.96
C ASN A 212 -19.37 -31.67 8.61
N VAL A 213 -19.94 -32.19 7.53
CA VAL A 213 -19.87 -31.58 6.20
C VAL A 213 -21.24 -30.99 5.87
N VAL A 214 -21.29 -29.70 5.59
CA VAL A 214 -22.50 -28.98 5.17
C VAL A 214 -22.18 -28.29 3.85
N ASP A 215 -22.94 -28.58 2.79
CA ASP A 215 -22.72 -28.05 1.43
C ASP A 215 -21.26 -28.18 0.93
N GLY A 216 -20.62 -29.32 1.23
CA GLY A 216 -19.23 -29.60 0.84
C GLY A 216 -18.17 -28.92 1.72
N GLN A 217 -18.58 -28.06 2.66
CA GLN A 217 -17.69 -27.37 3.58
C GLN A 217 -17.63 -28.10 4.93
N LEU A 218 -16.41 -28.32 5.44
CA LEU A 218 -16.22 -28.83 6.79
C LEU A 218 -16.63 -27.77 7.81
N VAL A 219 -17.43 -28.19 8.79
CA VAL A 219 -18.02 -27.33 9.82
C VAL A 219 -17.94 -28.01 11.17
N VAL A 220 -17.64 -27.24 12.21
CA VAL A 220 -17.78 -27.65 13.61
C VAL A 220 -18.81 -26.77 14.31
N VAL A 221 -19.56 -27.34 15.25
CA VAL A 221 -20.49 -26.56 16.08
C VAL A 221 -19.77 -26.12 17.35
N VAL A 222 -19.62 -24.81 17.52
CA VAL A 222 -19.02 -24.20 18.71
C VAL A 222 -20.06 -23.28 19.35
N ARG A 223 -20.47 -23.59 20.60
CA ARG A 223 -21.51 -22.84 21.34
C ARG A 223 -22.78 -22.62 20.49
N ASP A 224 -23.30 -23.71 19.93
CA ASP A 224 -24.50 -23.75 19.08
C ASP A 224 -24.43 -22.93 17.77
N LYS A 225 -23.23 -22.52 17.36
CA LYS A 225 -22.99 -21.83 16.08
C LYS A 225 -22.11 -22.68 15.17
N ALA A 226 -22.51 -22.78 13.91
CA ALA A 226 -21.72 -23.41 12.86
C ALA A 226 -20.49 -22.55 12.55
N LEU A 227 -19.31 -23.15 12.63
CA LEU A 227 -18.03 -22.54 12.28
C LEU A 227 -17.41 -23.30 11.10
N PRO A 228 -17.30 -22.68 9.91
CA PRO A 228 -16.59 -23.25 8.78
C PRO A 228 -15.11 -23.44 9.09
N LEU A 229 -14.56 -24.60 8.75
CA LEU A 229 -13.17 -24.99 8.98
C LEU A 229 -12.36 -25.08 7.69
N PHE A 230 -11.18 -24.48 7.68
CA PHE A 230 -10.25 -24.53 6.57
C PHE A 230 -8.88 -24.99 7.05
N TYR A 231 -8.29 -25.97 6.36
CA TYR A 231 -6.97 -26.49 6.70
C TYR A 231 -5.91 -25.66 6.01
N LEU A 232 -5.20 -24.82 6.76
CA LEU A 232 -4.20 -23.91 6.18
C LEU A 232 -3.07 -24.66 5.49
N ARG A 233 -2.67 -25.81 6.03
CA ARG A 233 -1.65 -26.67 5.42
C ARG A 233 -1.97 -27.01 3.97
N ARG A 234 -3.23 -27.33 3.66
CA ARG A 234 -3.68 -27.66 2.29
C ARG A 234 -3.58 -26.48 1.33
N TRP A 235 -3.61 -25.26 1.83
CA TRP A 235 -3.56 -24.04 1.02
C TRP A 235 -2.14 -23.53 0.81
N LEU A 236 -1.32 -23.63 1.86
CA LEU A 236 -0.04 -22.94 1.94
C LEU A 236 1.17 -23.86 1.75
N VAL A 237 1.04 -25.16 2.04
CA VAL A 237 2.15 -26.11 1.92
C VAL A 237 2.04 -26.88 0.61
N ALA A 238 3.10 -26.82 -0.20
CA ALA A 238 3.16 -27.49 -1.48
C ALA A 238 3.07 -29.02 -1.30
N GLY A 239 2.21 -29.68 -2.08
CA GLY A 239 2.01 -31.13 -2.01
C GLY A 239 1.01 -31.60 -0.95
N ALA A 240 0.65 -30.76 0.03
CA ALA A 240 -0.24 -31.14 1.14
C ALA A 240 -1.74 -31.18 0.77
N GLY A 241 -2.12 -30.84 -0.47
CA GLY A 241 -3.51 -30.75 -0.90
C GLY A 241 -4.30 -32.08 -0.84
N TYR A 242 -3.60 -33.22 -0.95
CA TYR A 242 -4.20 -34.55 -0.98
C TYR A 242 -3.93 -35.40 0.27
N GLU A 243 -3.28 -34.83 1.28
CA GLU A 243 -2.99 -35.57 2.50
C GLU A 243 -4.26 -35.83 3.33
N GLU A 244 -4.28 -36.99 3.99
CA GLU A 244 -5.30 -37.32 4.99
C GLU A 244 -5.32 -36.24 6.07
N LEU A 245 -6.54 -35.82 6.43
CA LEU A 245 -6.72 -34.80 7.44
C LEU A 245 -6.22 -35.34 8.79
N PRO A 246 -5.42 -34.56 9.54
CA PRO A 246 -5.03 -34.97 10.88
C PRO A 246 -6.28 -35.11 11.76
N LYS A 247 -6.26 -36.14 12.63
CA LYS A 247 -7.39 -36.48 13.50
C LYS A 247 -7.55 -35.50 14.67
N GLU A 248 -6.48 -34.83 15.04
CA GLU A 248 -6.43 -33.78 16.04
C GLU A 248 -5.71 -32.57 15.46
N GLY A 249 -6.09 -31.37 15.89
CA GLY A 249 -5.42 -30.16 15.45
C GLY A 249 -5.79 -28.95 16.28
N HIS A 250 -5.05 -27.87 16.07
CA HIS A 250 -5.38 -26.57 16.66
C HIS A 250 -6.23 -25.78 15.69
N VAL A 251 -7.32 -25.20 16.18
CA VAL A 251 -8.19 -24.33 15.39
C VAL A 251 -8.04 -22.90 15.89
N VAL A 252 -7.62 -22.03 14.99
CA VAL A 252 -7.54 -20.58 15.20
C VAL A 252 -8.80 -19.97 14.61
N VAL A 253 -9.68 -19.44 15.46
CA VAL A 253 -10.88 -18.72 15.00
C VAL A 253 -10.48 -17.31 14.63
N VAL A 254 -10.80 -16.91 13.40
CA VAL A 254 -10.56 -15.56 12.92
C VAL A 254 -11.84 -14.87 12.48
N SER A 255 -11.86 -13.55 12.62
CA SER A 255 -12.94 -12.69 12.14
C SER A 255 -12.55 -12.01 10.83
N ILE A 256 -13.50 -11.99 9.90
CA ILE A 256 -13.36 -11.34 8.59
C ILE A 256 -14.64 -10.53 8.37
N GLY A 257 -14.59 -9.25 8.70
CA GLY A 257 -15.79 -8.43 8.80
C GLY A 257 -16.77 -9.03 9.81
N ALA A 258 -18.00 -9.32 9.36
CA ALA A 258 -19.04 -9.95 10.19
C ALA A 258 -18.95 -11.50 10.24
N GLN A 259 -18.11 -12.11 9.41
CA GLN A 259 -17.99 -13.56 9.32
C GLN A 259 -16.89 -14.09 10.25
N ARG A 260 -17.07 -15.32 10.75
CA ARG A 260 -16.06 -16.05 11.52
C ARG A 260 -15.76 -17.37 10.85
N VAL A 261 -14.48 -17.71 10.79
CA VAL A 261 -13.99 -18.98 10.22
C VAL A 261 -12.92 -19.56 11.12
N GLY A 262 -12.76 -20.88 11.10
CA GLY A 262 -11.71 -21.58 11.82
C GLY A 262 -10.61 -22.05 10.88
N PHE A 263 -9.37 -21.71 11.21
CA PHE A 263 -8.19 -22.22 10.53
C PHE A 263 -7.58 -23.36 11.33
N VAL A 264 -7.51 -24.54 10.72
CA VAL A 264 -6.81 -25.68 11.28
C VAL A 264 -5.32 -25.54 10.96
N VAL A 265 -4.51 -25.59 12.01
CA VAL A 265 -3.04 -25.51 11.98
C VAL A 265 -2.44 -26.68 12.75
N ASP A 266 -1.19 -27.01 12.43
CA ASP A 266 -0.53 -28.18 13.01
C ASP A 266 -0.05 -27.88 14.43
N GLN A 267 0.57 -26.71 14.64
CA GLN A 267 1.02 -26.28 15.98
C GLN A 267 0.86 -24.77 16.18
N LEU A 268 0.70 -24.40 17.44
CA LEU A 268 0.74 -23.02 17.91
C LEU A 268 2.11 -22.77 18.54
N ILE A 269 2.86 -21.83 18.00
CA ILE A 269 4.17 -21.46 18.55
C ILE A 269 3.96 -20.48 19.71
N GLY A 270 3.13 -19.45 19.49
CA GLY A 270 2.84 -18.44 20.50
C GLY A 270 2.58 -17.07 19.89
N GLN A 271 2.52 -16.06 20.74
CA GLN A 271 2.38 -14.67 20.32
C GLN A 271 3.77 -14.02 20.22
N GLU A 272 4.02 -13.30 19.13
CA GLU A 272 5.24 -12.52 18.93
C GLU A 272 4.92 -11.16 18.32
N GLU A 273 5.63 -10.13 18.79
CA GLU A 273 5.66 -8.83 18.14
C GLU A 273 6.72 -8.85 17.04
N VAL A 274 6.27 -8.70 15.80
CA VAL A 274 7.12 -8.89 14.63
C VAL A 274 7.19 -7.63 13.78
N VAL A 275 8.37 -7.33 13.24
CA VAL A 275 8.54 -6.24 12.29
C VAL A 275 8.08 -6.72 10.91
N ILE A 276 7.12 -6.02 10.32
CA ILE A 276 6.64 -6.34 8.97
C ILE A 276 7.65 -5.83 7.94
N LYS A 277 8.11 -6.74 7.07
CA LYS A 277 8.87 -6.40 5.88
C LYS A 277 7.99 -6.61 4.64
N PRO A 278 7.90 -5.63 3.73
CA PRO A 278 7.16 -5.79 2.49
C PRO A 278 7.78 -6.90 1.65
N LEU A 279 6.94 -7.66 0.95
CA LEU A 279 7.40 -8.68 0.03
C LEU A 279 8.07 -8.03 -1.18
N GLY A 280 9.20 -8.59 -1.61
CA GLY A 280 9.94 -8.08 -2.77
C GLY A 280 9.12 -8.10 -4.06
N ALA A 281 9.60 -7.41 -5.11
CA ALA A 281 8.85 -7.18 -6.35
C ALA A 281 8.28 -8.44 -7.03
N LEU A 282 8.92 -9.60 -6.87
CA LEU A 282 8.46 -10.88 -7.42
C LEU A 282 7.23 -11.47 -6.70
N LEU A 283 6.99 -11.05 -5.46
CA LEU A 283 5.93 -11.52 -4.57
C LEU A 283 4.91 -10.42 -4.25
N HIS A 284 5.10 -9.23 -4.83
CA HIS A 284 4.21 -8.09 -4.63
C HIS A 284 2.81 -8.42 -5.16
N GLY A 285 1.78 -8.22 -4.33
CA GLY A 285 0.39 -8.48 -4.70
C GLY A 285 0.00 -9.96 -4.70
N MET A 286 0.85 -10.85 -4.15
CA MET A 286 0.46 -12.24 -3.92
C MET A 286 -0.69 -12.28 -2.91
N LYS A 287 -1.88 -12.64 -3.39
CA LYS A 287 -3.08 -12.70 -2.55
C LYS A 287 -2.90 -13.69 -1.42
N GLY A 288 -3.29 -13.29 -0.21
CA GLY A 288 -3.16 -14.12 0.99
C GLY A 288 -1.89 -13.88 1.80
N LEU A 289 -0.98 -13.02 1.34
CA LEU A 289 0.20 -12.60 2.09
C LEU A 289 0.21 -11.08 2.27
N ALA A 290 0.40 -10.63 3.51
CA ALA A 290 0.55 -9.23 3.86
C ALA A 290 2.03 -8.78 3.86
N GLY A 291 2.96 -9.71 4.12
CA GLY A 291 4.36 -9.37 4.33
C GLY A 291 5.20 -10.61 4.71
N ALA A 292 6.44 -10.36 5.08
CA ALA A 292 7.30 -11.34 5.72
C ALA A 292 7.91 -10.74 6.99
N THR A 293 8.36 -11.59 7.89
CA THR A 293 9.13 -11.19 9.05
C THR A 293 10.30 -12.15 9.30
N ILE A 294 11.24 -11.72 10.13
CA ILE A 294 12.35 -12.54 10.60
C ILE A 294 12.09 -12.78 12.08
N THR A 295 11.88 -14.04 12.46
CA THR A 295 11.66 -14.46 13.85
C THR A 295 12.93 -14.31 14.68
N GLY A 296 12.82 -14.35 16.01
CA GLY A 296 13.96 -14.17 16.92
C GLY A 296 15.11 -15.17 16.72
N ASP A 297 14.84 -16.32 16.11
CA ASP A 297 15.82 -17.36 15.75
C ASP A 297 16.38 -17.23 14.31
N GLY A 298 16.04 -16.14 13.61
CA GLY A 298 16.56 -15.83 12.28
C GLY A 298 15.82 -16.52 11.12
N ARG A 299 14.76 -17.29 11.39
CA ARG A 299 13.93 -17.87 10.32
C ARG A 299 13.02 -16.82 9.68
N ILE A 300 12.72 -17.01 8.40
CA ILE A 300 11.77 -16.15 7.69
C ILE A 300 10.37 -16.74 7.85
N SER A 301 9.42 -15.92 8.27
CA SER A 301 8.01 -16.30 8.39
C SER A 301 7.14 -15.40 7.50
N LEU A 302 6.12 -15.97 6.86
CA LEU A 302 5.19 -15.21 6.05
C LEU A 302 4.01 -14.73 6.89
N ILE A 303 3.65 -13.45 6.73
CA ILE A 303 2.50 -12.85 7.40
C ILE A 303 1.29 -13.00 6.49
N LEU A 304 0.22 -13.59 7.01
CA LEU A 304 -0.98 -13.90 6.25
C LEU A 304 -1.93 -12.69 6.15
N ASP A 305 -2.40 -12.41 4.94
CA ASP A 305 -3.54 -11.53 4.67
C ASP A 305 -4.81 -12.38 4.63
N ILE A 306 -5.54 -12.42 5.75
CA ILE A 306 -6.68 -13.31 5.94
C ILE A 306 -7.81 -13.07 4.90
N PRO A 307 -8.26 -11.84 4.64
CA PRO A 307 -9.20 -11.55 3.55
C PRO A 307 -8.71 -12.07 2.18
N GLY A 308 -7.47 -11.77 1.80
CA GLY A 308 -6.90 -12.20 0.52
C GLY A 308 -6.75 -13.72 0.40
N LEU A 309 -6.45 -14.39 1.52
CA LEU A 309 -6.35 -15.84 1.60
C LEU A 309 -7.72 -16.48 1.36
N MET A 310 -8.75 -15.99 2.04
CA MET A 310 -10.12 -16.46 1.85
C MET A 310 -10.62 -16.22 0.43
N GLN A 311 -10.34 -15.05 -0.17
CA GLN A 311 -10.73 -14.77 -1.55
C GLN A 311 -10.08 -15.76 -2.53
N SER A 312 -8.84 -16.17 -2.27
CA SER A 312 -8.06 -17.01 -3.17
C SER A 312 -8.40 -18.49 -3.07
N TYR A 313 -8.70 -18.98 -1.86
CA TYR A 313 -8.83 -20.41 -1.60
C TYR A 313 -10.24 -20.86 -1.22
N ALA A 314 -11.03 -20.04 -0.52
CA ALA A 314 -12.35 -20.47 -0.03
C ALA A 314 -13.40 -20.64 -1.14
N ARG A 315 -13.20 -20.03 -2.32
CA ARG A 315 -14.11 -20.15 -3.49
C ARG A 315 -13.79 -21.35 -4.41
N ARG A 316 -12.75 -22.14 -4.11
CA ARG A 316 -12.32 -23.29 -4.93
C ARG A 316 -12.90 -24.65 -4.48
N LEU A 317 -13.95 -24.64 -3.65
CA LEU A 317 -14.74 -25.82 -3.30
C LEU A 317 -16.16 -25.68 -3.85
#